data_AF-A0A9X1KA03-F1
#
_entry.id   AF-A0A9X1KA03-F1
#
_cell.length_a   1.000
_cell.length_b   1.000
_cell.length_c   1.000
_cell.angle_alpha   90.00
_cell.angle_beta   90.00
_cell.angle_gamma   90.00
#
_symmetry.space_group_name_H-M   'P 1'
#
loop_
_entity.id
_entity.type
_entity.pdbx_description
1 polymer ?
#
loop_
_entity_poly.entity_id
_entity_poly.type
_entity_poly.pdbx_seq_one_letter_code
_entity_poly.pdbx_strand_id
1 'polypeptide(L)'
;LGIIFPVVFGWLTGEAFQVSGNEAIFFGIILAATSVRMSGEVLKELNVVNTKEGSTILSASVVDDIVVVLVLSFSLSFLTGEASS
;
A
#
# COMPACT_ATOMS: atom_id res chain seq x y z
N LEU A 1 1.15 9.60 -3.97
CA LEU A 1 1.73 8.98 -5.19
C LEU A 1 2.21 7.54 -4.95
N GLY A 2 2.69 7.18 -3.75
CA GLY A 2 3.26 5.86 -3.45
C GLY A 2 2.33 4.66 -3.61
N ILE A 3 1.00 4.81 -3.43
CA ILE A 3 0.04 3.69 -3.58
C ILE A 3 -0.46 3.55 -5.03
N ILE A 4 -0.69 4.67 -5.71
CA ILE A 4 -1.27 4.68 -7.06
C ILE A 4 -0.34 4.02 -8.08
N PHE A 5 0.97 4.31 -8.00
CA PHE A 5 1.96 3.75 -8.93
C PHE A 5 1.99 2.20 -8.92
N PRO A 6 2.18 1.53 -7.77
CA PRO A 6 2.18 0.07 -7.69
C PRO A 6 0.82 -0.57 -7.98
N VAL A 7 -0.30 0.10 -7.67
CA VAL A 7 -1.64 -0.40 -8.05
C VAL A 7 -1.86 -0.38 -9.56
N VAL A 8 -1.51 0.73 -10.23
CA VAL A 8 -1.59 0.84 -11.69
C VAL A 8 -0.62 -0.13 -12.36
N PHE A 9 0.59 -0.27 -11.81
CA PHE A 9 1.59 -1.21 -12.29
C PHE A 9 1.14 -2.67 -12.12
N GLY A 10 0.51 -3.02 -10.98
CA GLY A 10 -0.07 -4.33 -10.71
C GLY A 10 -1.23 -4.66 -11.66
N TRP A 11 -2.10 -3.69 -11.96
CA TRP A 11 -3.16 -3.86 -12.95
C TRP A 11 -2.63 -4.05 -14.38
N LEU A 12 -1.65 -3.23 -14.81
CA LEU A 12 -1.00 -3.35 -16.12
C LEU A 12 -0.29 -4.68 -16.30
N THR A 13 0.44 -5.14 -15.28
CA THR A 13 1.08 -6.46 -15.31
C THR A 13 0.04 -7.58 -15.29
N GLY A 14 -1.04 -7.45 -14.53
CA GLY A 14 -2.15 -8.39 -14.54
C GLY A 14 -2.80 -8.59 -15.92
N GLU A 15 -3.06 -7.51 -16.65
CA GLU A 15 -3.54 -7.58 -18.03
C GLU A 15 -2.52 -8.25 -18.96
N ALA A 16 -1.22 -7.95 -18.80
CA ALA A 16 -0.16 -8.55 -19.60
C ALA A 16 0.00 -10.07 -19.37
N PHE A 17 -0.31 -10.56 -18.17
CA PHE A 17 -0.23 -11.98 -17.80
C PHE A 17 -1.57 -12.74 -17.88
N GLN A 18 -2.64 -12.11 -18.38
CA GLN A 18 -4.01 -12.65 -18.40
C GLN A 18 -4.49 -13.20 -17.04
N VAL A 19 -4.08 -12.53 -15.96
CA VAL A 19 -4.51 -12.87 -14.60
C VAL A 19 -5.86 -12.19 -14.32
N SER A 20 -6.69 -12.75 -13.43
CA SER A 20 -7.97 -12.13 -13.11
C SER A 20 -7.74 -10.71 -12.58
N GLY A 21 -8.52 -9.73 -13.05
CA GLY A 21 -8.33 -8.32 -12.67
C GLY A 21 -8.32 -8.09 -11.15
N ASN A 22 -9.08 -8.91 -10.44
CA ASN A 22 -9.12 -9.01 -8.99
C ASN A 22 -7.73 -9.36 -8.37
N GLU A 23 -7.05 -10.36 -8.92
CA GLU A 23 -5.72 -10.82 -8.45
C GLU A 23 -4.62 -9.82 -8.82
N ALA A 24 -4.75 -9.16 -9.98
CA ALA A 24 -3.84 -8.12 -10.46
C ALA A 24 -3.83 -6.89 -9.54
N ILE A 25 -5.03 -6.42 -9.17
CA ILE A 25 -5.19 -5.31 -8.23
C ILE A 25 -4.65 -5.70 -6.86
N PHE A 26 -4.89 -6.94 -6.41
CA PHE A 26 -4.36 -7.44 -5.14
C PHE A 26 -2.83 -7.40 -5.09
N PHE A 27 -2.18 -7.86 -6.16
CA PHE A 27 -0.73 -7.78 -6.29
C PHE A 27 -0.23 -6.34 -6.22
N GLY A 28 -0.92 -5.42 -6.90
CA GLY A 28 -0.60 -3.98 -6.85
C GLY A 28 -0.73 -3.37 -5.45
N ILE A 29 -1.73 -3.79 -4.67
CA ILE A 29 -1.94 -3.31 -3.29
C ILE A 29 -0.88 -3.89 -2.34
N ILE A 30 -0.48 -5.16 -2.50
CA ILE A 30 0.63 -5.76 -1.72
C ILE A 30 1.96 -5.05 -2.01
N LEU A 31 2.23 -4.75 -3.29
CA LEU A 31 3.43 -4.00 -3.69
C LEU A 31 3.41 -2.58 -3.13
N ALA A 32 2.26 -1.92 -3.12
CA ALA A 32 2.06 -0.60 -2.51
C ALA A 32 2.39 -0.61 -1.01
N ALA A 33 1.84 -1.60 -0.30
CA ALA A 33 2.01 -1.71 1.15
C ALA A 33 3.47 -1.92 1.57
N THR A 34 4.24 -2.65 0.76
CA THR A 34 5.66 -2.91 1.03
C THR A 34 6.53 -1.66 0.87
N SER A 35 6.28 -0.85 -0.18
CA SER A 35 7.07 0.34 -0.50
C SER A 35 6.86 1.49 0.49
N VAL A 36 5.60 1.71 0.89
CA VAL A 36 5.22 2.79 1.82
C VAL A 36 5.75 2.50 3.23
N ARG A 37 5.54 1.26 3.73
CA ARG A 37 6.02 0.83 5.05
C ARG A 37 7.54 1.03 5.20
N MET A 38 8.32 0.59 4.21
CA MET A 38 9.79 0.66 4.27
C MET A 38 10.29 2.11 4.27
N SER A 39 9.67 3.02 3.51
CA SER A 39 10.06 4.44 3.50
C SER A 39 9.73 5.15 4.81
N GLY A 40 8.59 4.84 5.44
CA GLY A 40 8.20 5.40 6.73
C GLY A 40 9.15 5.00 7.87
N GLU A 41 9.58 3.74 7.88
CA GLU A 41 10.51 3.21 8.89
C GLU A 41 11.92 3.81 8.74
N VAL A 42 12.42 3.95 7.50
CA VAL A 42 13.71 4.62 7.23
C VAL A 42 13.66 6.10 7.66
N LEU A 43 12.54 6.80 7.45
CA LEU A 43 12.38 8.17 7.91
C LEU A 43 12.41 8.32 9.44
N LYS A 44 11.84 7.34 10.18
CA LYS A 44 11.96 7.28 11.65
C LYS A 44 13.41 7.07 12.08
N GLU A 45 14.14 6.22 11.36
CA GLU A 45 15.51 5.83 11.66
C GLU A 45 16.52 6.98 11.45
N LEU A 46 16.23 7.90 10.52
CA LEU A 46 17.02 9.11 10.25
C LEU A 46 16.93 10.19 11.35
N ASN A 47 16.22 9.96 12.45
CA ASN A 47 16.13 10.82 13.64
C ASN A 47 15.76 12.30 13.39
N VAL A 48 15.16 12.61 12.23
CA VAL A 48 14.65 13.96 11.89
C VAL A 48 13.37 14.34 12.66
N VAL A 49 12.91 13.47 13.57
CA VAL A 49 11.69 13.59 14.39
C VAL A 49 11.69 14.77 15.39
N ASN A 50 12.83 15.38 15.67
CA ASN A 50 12.95 16.45 16.67
C ASN A 50 12.61 17.85 16.14
N THR A 51 12.40 18.03 14.82
CA THR A 51 11.94 19.33 14.27
C THR A 51 10.41 19.37 14.14
N LYS A 52 9.84 20.57 14.11
CA LYS A 52 8.40 20.78 13.90
C LYS A 52 7.93 20.16 12.58
N GLU A 53 8.76 20.25 11.53
CA GLU A 53 8.47 19.60 10.25
C GLU A 53 8.55 18.08 10.37
N GLY A 54 9.56 17.56 11.06
CA GLY A 54 9.78 16.12 11.24
C GLY A 54 8.66 15.41 12.01
N SER A 55 8.16 16.01 13.09
CA SER A 55 7.00 15.48 13.85
C SER A 55 5.71 15.45 13.01
N THR A 56 5.53 16.44 12.14
CA THR A 56 4.38 16.50 11.21
C THR A 56 4.48 15.41 10.14
N ILE A 57 5.67 15.19 9.58
CA ILE A 57 5.92 14.12 8.60
C ILE A 57 5.78 12.73 9.24
N LEU A 58 6.26 12.57 10.47
CA LEU A 58 6.15 11.31 11.21
C LEU A 58 4.69 10.91 11.45
N SER A 59 3.87 11.86 11.89
CA SER A 59 2.44 11.62 12.13
C SER A 59 1.70 11.30 10.83
N ALA A 60 2.03 11.97 9.72
CA ALA A 60 1.50 11.64 8.40
C ALA A 60 1.89 10.22 7.95
N SER A 61 3.13 9.79 8.20
CA SER A 61 3.61 8.44 7.83
C SER A 61 2.92 7.33 8.63
N VAL A 62 2.59 7.56 9.90
CA VAL A 62 1.87 6.57 10.73
C VAL A 62 0.42 6.42 10.26
N VAL A 63 -0.23 7.52 9.86
CA VAL A 63 -1.59 7.48 9.31
C VAL A 63 -1.62 6.72 7.99
N ASP A 64 -0.61 6.91 7.13
CA ASP A 64 -0.50 6.20 5.85
C ASP A 64 -0.42 4.67 6.05
N ASP A 65 0.34 4.20 7.04
CA ASP A 65 0.42 2.77 7.40
C ASP A 65 -0.94 2.18 7.82
N ILE A 66 -1.73 2.93 8.60
CA ILE A 66 -3.08 2.49 9.03
C ILE A 66 -4.01 2.40 7.81
N VAL A 67 -3.98 3.41 6.94
CA VAL A 67 -4.82 3.45 5.72
C VAL A 67 -4.47 2.29 4.79
N VAL A 68 -3.19 1.98 4.61
CA VAL A 68 -2.74 0.84 3.79
C VAL A 68 -3.27 -0.49 4.34
N VAL A 69 -3.21 -0.72 5.65
CA VAL A 69 -3.73 -1.96 6.26
C VAL A 69 -5.24 -2.06 6.11
N LEU A 70 -5.97 -0.95 6.22
CA LEU A 70 -7.42 -0.92 6.01
C LEU A 70 -7.79 -1.25 4.56
N VAL A 71 -7.09 -0.66 3.59
CA VAL A 71 -7.30 -0.92 2.16
C VAL A 71 -6.96 -2.38 1.80
N LEU A 72 -5.89 -2.93 2.37
CA LEU A 72 -5.55 -4.35 2.24
C LEU A 72 -6.63 -5.25 2.82
N SER A 73 -7.09 -4.96 4.04
CA SER A 73 -8.12 -5.76 4.72
C SER A 73 -9.43 -5.76 3.94
N PHE A 74 -9.83 -4.60 3.41
CA PHE A 74 -11.02 -4.48 2.56
C PHE A 74 -10.85 -5.24 1.24
N SER A 75 -9.71 -5.08 0.57
CA SER A 75 -9.45 -5.78 -0.70
C SER A 75 -9.42 -7.30 -0.52
N LEU A 76 -8.85 -7.79 0.58
CA LEU A 76 -8.86 -9.21 0.93
C LEU A 76 -10.29 -9.73 1.16
N SER A 77 -11.14 -8.96 1.85
CA SER A 77 -12.56 -9.31 2.03
C SER A 77 -13.32 -9.41 0.70
N PHE A 78 -13.05 -8.51 -0.26
CA PHE A 78 -13.69 -8.57 -1.58
C PHE A 78 -13.26 -9.79 -2.38
N LEU A 79 -11.97 -10.14 -2.34
CA LEU A 79 -11.43 -11.30 -3.04
C LEU A 79 -11.92 -12.63 -2.45
N THR A 80 -11.96 -12.72 -1.12
CA THR A 80 -12.44 -13.92 -0.42
C THR A 80 -13.96 -14.04 -0.43
N GLY A 81 -14.69 -12.93 -0.51
CA GLY A 81 -16.15 -12.91 -0.67
C GLY A 81 -16.61 -13.48 -2.02
N GLU A 82 -15.87 -13.21 -3.10
CA GLU A 82 -16.18 -13.72 -4.44
C GLU A 82 -15.83 -15.22 -4.60
N ALA A 83 -14.91 -15.74 -3.79
CA ALA A 83 -14.54 -17.17 -3.76
C ALA A 83 -15.58 -18.09 -3.08
N SER A 84 -16.75 -17.55 -2.70
CA SER A 84 -17.79 -18.28 -1.95
C SER A 84 -19.12 -18.50 -2.71
N SER A 85 -19.13 -18.38 -4.05
CA SER A 85 -20.29 -18.72 -4.89
C SER A 85 -19.93 -19.68 -6.01
#